data_AF-A0A026W0S5-F1
#
_entry.id   AF-A0A026W0S5-F1
#
_cell.length_a   1.000
_cell.length_b   1.000
_cell.length_c   1.000
_cell.angle_alpha   90.00
_cell.angle_beta   90.00
_cell.angle_gamma   90.00
#
_symmetry.space_group_name_H-M   'P 1'
#
loop_
_entity.id
_entity.type
_entity.pdbx_description
1 polymer ?
#
loop_
_entity_poly.entity_id
_entity_poly.type
_entity_poly.pdbx_seq_one_letter_code
_entity_poly.pdbx_strand_id
1 'polypeptide(L)' 'MRSYNWSIKAKRRRTTGTGRVQHLKVVCRKFKNGFREGLPK' A
#
# COMPACT_ATOMS: atom_id res chain seq x y z
N MET A 1 -14.13 -6.12 6.13
CA MET A 1 -14.20 -7.15 5.06
C MET A 1 -14.35 -8.52 5.68
N ARG A 2 -15.26 -9.36 5.17
CA ARG A 2 -15.40 -10.74 5.63
C ARG A 2 -14.17 -11.56 5.19
N SER A 3 -13.48 -12.18 6.14
CA SER A 3 -12.33 -13.04 5.91
C SER A 3 -12.27 -14.16 6.95
N TYR A 4 -11.73 -15.33 6.56
CA TYR A 4 -11.62 -16.50 7.43
C TYR A 4 -10.25 -17.14 7.30
N ASN A 5 -9.66 -17.60 8.42
CA ASN A 5 -8.31 -18.16 8.46
C ASN A 5 -8.15 -19.44 7.62
N TRP A 6 -9.20 -20.27 7.55
CA TRP A 6 -9.21 -21.50 6.74
C TRP A 6 -9.19 -21.24 5.22
N SER A 7 -9.53 -20.02 4.76
CA SER A 7 -9.54 -19.68 3.34
C SER A 7 -8.39 -18.75 2.94
N ILE A 8 -7.16 -19.27 2.97
CA ILE A 8 -5.93 -18.51 2.66
C ILE A 8 -5.97 -17.94 1.23
N LYS A 9 -6.47 -18.71 0.26
CA LYS A 9 -6.59 -18.27 -1.14
C LYS A 9 -7.54 -17.08 -1.30
N ALA A 10 -8.65 -17.05 -0.55
CA ALA A 10 -9.58 -15.92 -0.58
C ALA A 10 -8.94 -14.65 0.00
N LYS A 11 -8.14 -14.77 1.07
CA LYS A 11 -7.36 -13.66 1.62
C LYS A 11 -6.39 -13.10 0.59
N ARG A 12 -5.57 -13.95 -0.04
CA ARG A 12 -4.55 -13.53 -1.04
C ARG A 12 -5.13 -12.74 -2.22
N ARG A 13 -6.38 -12.99 -2.60
CA ARG A 13 -7.04 -12.21 -3.68
C ARG A 13 -7.39 -10.78 -3.27
N ARG A 14 -7.55 -10.52 -1.97
CA ARG A 14 -8.04 -9.24 -1.43
C ARG A 14 -7.01 -8.49 -0.56
N THR A 15 -5.84 -9.07 -0.32
CA THR A 15 -4.78 -8.43 0.48
C THR A 15 -4.35 -7.10 -0.14
N THR A 16 -3.90 -6.17 0.70
CA THR A 16 -3.29 -4.91 0.25
C THR A 16 -2.22 -5.18 -0.80
N GLY A 17 -2.20 -4.38 -1.87
CA GLY A 17 -1.28 -4.59 -2.99
C GLY A 17 -1.89 -5.23 -4.25
N THR A 18 -3.06 -5.89 -4.15
CA THR A 18 -3.73 -6.44 -5.35
C THR A 18 -4.52 -5.39 -6.15
N GLY A 19 -4.87 -4.26 -5.54
CA GLY A 19 -5.54 -3.13 -6.19
C GLY A 19 -4.59 -2.02 -6.66
N ARG A 20 -5.14 -0.89 -7.10
CA ARG A 20 -4.37 0.23 -7.69
C ARG A 20 -3.35 0.92 -6.76
N VAL A 21 -3.39 0.66 -5.44
CA VAL A 21 -2.47 1.21 -4.42
C VAL A 21 -2.06 2.67 -4.63
N GLN A 22 -3.03 3.54 -4.97
CA GLN A 22 -2.74 4.92 -5.43
C GLN A 22 -1.91 5.74 -4.44
N HIS A 23 -2.21 5.62 -3.15
CA HIS A 23 -1.48 6.29 -2.09
C HIS A 23 -0.19 5.54 -1.71
N LEU A 24 -0.31 4.26 -1.34
CA LEU A 24 0.79 3.46 -0.81
C LEU A 24 1.99 3.37 -1.78
N LYS A 25 1.77 3.35 -3.10
CA LYS A 25 2.85 3.32 -4.09
C LYS A 25 3.79 4.54 -4.00
N VAL A 26 3.27 5.70 -3.58
CA VAL A 26 4.03 6.95 -3.51
C VAL A 26 4.73 7.09 -2.15
N VAL A 27 4.20 6.45 -1.10
CA VAL A 27 4.69 6.57 0.27
C VAL A 27 6.14 6.11 0.40
N CYS A 28 6.54 4.99 -0.21
CA CYS A 28 7.94 4.52 -0.16
C CYS A 28 8.93 5.56 -0.68
N ARG A 29 8.58 6.25 -1.76
CA ARG A 29 9.41 7.33 -2.33
C ARG A 29 9.45 8.55 -1.40
N LYS A 30 8.30 8.93 -0.81
CA LYS A 30 8.23 10.04 0.15
C LYS A 30 9.06 9.74 1.40
N PHE A 31 8.99 8.52 1.92
CA PHE A 31 9.76 8.07 3.07
C PHE A 31 11.27 8.17 2.82
N LYS A 32 11.76 7.66 1.67
CA LYS A 32 13.18 7.79 1.28
C LYS A 32 13.62 9.26 1.19
N ASN A 33 12.72 10.15 0.83
CA ASN A 33 12.98 11.59 0.74
C ASN A 33 12.70 12.35 2.05
N GLY A 34 12.49 11.64 3.17
CA GLY A 34 12.25 12.25 4.49
C GLY A 34 10.94 13.03 4.59
N PHE A 35 9.93 12.68 3.79
CA PHE A 35 8.64 13.38 3.72
C PHE A 35 8.74 14.89 3.49
N ARG A 36 9.78 15.33 2.76
CA ARG A 36 9.97 16.75 2.42
C ARG A 36 8.75 17.30 1.68
N GLU A 37 8.32 18.48 2.11
CA GLU A 37 7.25 19.26 1.50
C GLU A 37 7.85 20.54 0.89
N GLY A 38 7.31 20.98 -0.26
CA GLY A 38 7.81 22.13 -1.00
C GLY A 38 8.73 21.79 -2.19
N LEU A 39 9.13 22.82 -2.93
CA LEU A 39 10.06 22.71 -4.06
C LEU A 39 11.49 22.50 -3.55
N PRO A 40 12.35 21.79 -4.31
CA PRO A 40 13.78 21.83 -4.04
C PRO A 40 14.24 23.29 -4.11
N LYS A 41 15.07 23.71 -3.13
CA LYS A 41 15.75 25.01 -3.18
C LYS A 41 16.66 25.06 -4.40
#